data_AF-A0A6M0G1L6-F1
#
_entry.id   AF-A0A6M0G1L6-F1
#
_cell.length_a   1.000
_cell.length_b   1.000
_cell.length_c   1.000
_cell.angle_alpha   90.00
_cell.angle_beta   90.00
_cell.angle_gamma   90.00
#
_symmetry.space_group_name_H-M   'P 1'
#
loop_
_entity.id
_entity.type
_entity.pdbx_description
1 polymer ?
#
loop_
_entity_poly.entity_id
_entity_poly.type
_entity_poly.pdbx_seq_one_letter_code
_entity_poly.pdbx_strand_id
1 'polypeptide(L)' 'MILPKPNFSKMSLQELRCYVLAHRDDQEAWQEFTHRERPNAIYFDADMPLAEQQAKLQELLQDER' A
#
# COMPACT_ATOMS: atom_id res chain seq x y z
N MET A 1 20.14 16.12 20.13
CA MET A 1 18.69 16.37 20.29
C MET A 1 17.97 15.28 19.52
N ILE A 2 17.11 14.49 20.15
CA ILE A 2 16.29 13.49 19.44
C ILE A 2 15.04 14.24 18.96
N LEU A 3 14.88 14.37 17.64
CA LEU A 3 13.64 14.90 17.07
C LEU A 3 12.50 13.92 17.40
N PRO A 4 11.34 14.42 17.88
CA PRO A 4 10.20 13.55 18.16
C PRO A 4 9.72 12.90 16.87
N LYS A 5 9.43 11.59 16.93
CA LYS A 5 8.84 10.86 15.80
C LYS A 5 7.48 11.46 15.43
N PRO A 6 7.14 11.56 14.14
CA PRO A 6 5.82 12.00 13.72
C PRO A 6 4.72 11.03 14.16
N ASN A 7 3.49 11.53 14.31
CA ASN A 7 2.33 10.67 14.54
C ASN A 7 1.80 10.16 13.18
N PHE A 8 2.19 8.94 12.80
CA PHE A 8 1.84 8.36 11.50
C PHE A 8 0.32 8.19 11.32
N SER A 9 -0.41 7.80 12.36
CA SER A 9 -1.87 7.61 12.33
C SER A 9 -2.66 8.88 11.98
N LYS A 10 -2.07 10.07 12.21
CA LYS A 10 -2.68 11.36 11.84
C LYS A 10 -2.31 11.87 10.45
N MET A 11 -1.30 11.28 9.81
CA MET A 11 -0.91 11.66 8.46
C MET A 11 -1.95 11.22 7.44
N SER A 12 -2.14 12.00 6.38
CA SER A 12 -2.78 11.49 5.17
C SER A 12 -1.96 10.35 4.57
N LEU A 13 -2.59 9.55 3.71
CA LEU A 13 -1.89 8.44 3.06
C LEU A 13 -0.74 8.91 2.17
N GLN A 14 -0.90 10.07 1.53
CA GLN A 14 0.13 10.66 0.67
C GLN A 14 1.35 11.11 1.49
N GLU A 15 1.13 11.79 2.62
CA GLU A 15 2.20 12.23 3.52
C GLU A 15 2.95 11.04 4.10
N LEU A 16 2.22 10.02 4.55
CA LEU A 16 2.83 8.80 5.08
C LEU A 16 3.66 8.06 4.03
N ARG A 17 3.18 7.98 2.78
CA ARG A 17 3.94 7.43 1.66
C ARG A 17 5.26 8.18 1.45
N CYS A 18 5.21 9.50 1.41
CA CYS A 18 6.41 10.33 1.24
C CYS A 18 7.41 10.10 2.38
N TYR A 19 6.91 10.03 3.63
CA TYR A 19 7.76 9.78 4.80
C TYR A 19 8.44 8.40 4.72
N VAL A 20 7.68 7.34 4.46
CA VAL A 20 8.20 5.95 4.35
C VAL A 20 9.27 5.84 3.25
N LEU A 21 9.06 6.50 2.11
CA LEU A 21 10.04 6.49 1.02
C LEU A 21 11.36 7.18 1.38
N ALA A 22 11.30 8.22 2.21
CA ALA A 22 12.47 8.93 2.72
C ALA A 22 13.14 8.22 3.91
N HIS A 23 12.40 7.41 4.67
CA HIS A 23 12.85 6.74 5.91
C HIS A 23 12.57 5.24 5.83
N ARG A 24 13.22 4.55 4.88
CA ARG A 24 12.93 3.14 4.57
C ARG A 24 13.18 2.16 5.71
N ASP A 25 14.03 2.54 6.67
CA ASP A 25 14.36 1.73 7.85
C ASP A 25 13.36 1.91 9.01
N ASP A 26 12.44 2.90 8.91
CA ASP A 26 11.44 3.16 9.95
C ASP A 26 10.29 2.14 9.85
N GLN A 27 10.45 1.04 10.58
CA GLN A 27 9.48 -0.06 10.64
C GLN A 27 8.09 0.39 11.11
N GLU A 28 8.02 1.39 11.99
CA GLU A 28 6.75 1.89 12.53
C GLU A 28 5.94 2.61 11.43
N ALA A 29 6.61 3.47 10.67
CA ALA A 29 6.01 4.14 9.52
C ALA A 29 5.59 3.13 8.43
N TRP A 30 6.44 2.12 8.17
CA TRP A 30 6.15 1.06 7.21
C TRP A 30 4.88 0.28 7.61
N GLN A 31 4.80 -0.16 8.86
CA GLN A 31 3.66 -0.91 9.37
C GLN A 31 2.36 -0.09 9.28
N GLU A 32 2.39 1.18 9.70
CA GLU A 32 1.21 2.05 9.58
C GLU A 32 0.78 2.21 8.11
N PHE A 33 1.74 2.33 7.18
CA PHE A 33 1.44 2.48 5.76
C PHE A 33 0.80 1.23 5.16
N THR A 34 1.30 0.04 5.49
CA THR A 34 0.82 -1.24 4.95
C THR A 34 -0.52 -1.69 5.54
N HIS A 35 -0.84 -1.31 6.78
CA HIS A 35 -2.12 -1.67 7.40
C HIS A 35 -3.31 -0.87 6.88
N ARG A 36 -3.06 0.30 6.27
CA ARG A 36 -4.15 1.14 5.76
C ARG A 36 -4.78 0.52 4.53
N GLU A 37 -6.09 0.38 4.55
CA GLU A 37 -6.86 -0.02 3.37
C GLU A 37 -6.69 1.00 2.24
N ARG A 38 -6.86 0.52 1.01
CA ARG A 38 -6.83 1.33 -0.20
C ARG A 38 -8.20 1.21 -0.87
N PRO A 39 -8.94 2.32 -1.04
CA PRO A 39 -10.26 2.27 -1.65
C PRO A 39 -10.23 1.78 -3.11
N ASN A 40 -9.07 1.91 -3.77
CA ASN A 40 -8.84 1.45 -5.13
C ASN A 40 -8.05 0.13 -5.23
N ALA A 41 -7.83 -0.58 -4.12
CA ALA A 41 -7.19 -1.89 -4.18
C ALA A 41 -8.15 -2.94 -4.70
N ILE A 42 -7.68 -3.74 -5.65
CA ILE A 42 -8.36 -4.93 -6.13
C ILE A 42 -7.75 -6.13 -5.42
N TYR A 43 -8.58 -6.86 -4.70
CA TYR A 43 -8.19 -8.06 -3.98
C TYR A 43 -8.51 -9.31 -4.80
N PHE A 44 -7.64 -10.31 -4.68
CA PHE A 44 -7.82 -11.64 -5.26
C PHE A 44 -7.94 -12.63 -4.11
N ASP A 45 -8.83 -13.61 -4.26
CA ASP A 45 -8.99 -14.67 -3.26
C ASP A 45 -7.75 -15.57 -3.24
N ALA A 46 -7.36 -16.02 -2.05
CA ALA A 46 -6.12 -16.78 -1.85
C ALA A 46 -6.15 -18.17 -2.50
N ASP A 47 -7.34 -18.72 -2.73
CA ASP A 47 -7.61 -20.01 -3.36
C ASP A 47 -7.82 -19.92 -4.88
N MET A 48 -7.87 -18.70 -5.44
CA MET A 48 -8.00 -18.49 -6.88
C MET A 48 -6.82 -19.12 -7.63
N PRO A 49 -7.05 -19.99 -8.62
CA PRO A 49 -5.98 -20.56 -9.44
C PRO A 49 -5.15 -19.48 -10.15
N LEU A 50 -3.84 -19.70 -10.30
CA LEU A 50 -2.92 -18.74 -10.94
C LEU A 50 -3.39 -18.31 -12.35
N ALA A 51 -3.93 -19.23 -13.13
CA ALA A 51 -4.43 -18.94 -14.48
C ALA A 51 -5.59 -17.92 -14.47
N GLU A 52 -6.48 -18.02 -13.48
CA GLU A 52 -7.61 -17.08 -13.32
C GLU A 52 -7.13 -15.72 -12.81
N GLN A 53 -6.16 -15.70 -11.88
CA GLN A 53 -5.52 -14.46 -11.43
C GLN A 53 -4.87 -13.71 -12.60
N GLN A 54 -4.16 -14.44 -13.48
CA GLN A 54 -3.51 -13.86 -14.66
C GLN A 54 -4.52 -13.29 -15.66
N ALA A 55 -5.62 -14.01 -15.92
CA ALA A 55 -6.68 -13.54 -16.82
C ALA A 55 -7.32 -12.25 -16.29
N LYS A 56 -7.68 -12.22 -15.01
CA LYS A 56 -8.28 -11.05 -14.37
C LYS A 56 -7.31 -9.86 -14.31
N LEU A 57 -6.02 -10.10 -14.08
CA LEU A 57 -5.01 -9.03 -14.17
C LEU A 57 -4.91 -8.44 -15.58
N GLN A 58 -4.95 -9.28 -16.62
CA GLN A 58 -4.91 -8.82 -18.01
C GLN A 58 -6.13 -7.97 -18.38
N GLU A 59 -7.32 -8.35 -17.91
CA GLU A 59 -8.55 -7.59 -18.10
C GLU A 59 -8.43 -6.17 -17.50
N LEU A 60 -7.94 -6.07 -16.25
CA LEU A 60 -7.75 -4.77 -15.58
C LEU A 60 -6.78 -3.84 -16.31
N LEU A 61 -5.71 -4.38 -16.88
CA LEU A 61 -4.74 -3.60 -17.66
C LEU A 61 -5.31 -3.12 -19.01
N GLN A 62 -6.33 -3.79 -19.54
CA GLN A 62 -6.99 -3.43 -20.80
C GLN A 62 -8.10 -2.41 -20.58
N ASP A 63 -8.84 -2.50 -19.48
CA ASP A 63 -9.90 -1.56 -19.10
C ASP A 63 -9.39 -0.14 -18.77
N GLU A 64 -8.12 0.00 -18.36
CA GLU A 64 -7.49 1.31 -18.13
C GLU A 64 -7.09 2.07 -19.41
N ARG A 65 -7.34 1.52 -20.62
CA ARG A 65 -6.98 2.13 -21.90
C ARG A 65 -8.07 2.94 -22.59
#